data_AF-A0A354YDI9-F1
#
_entry.id   AF-A0A354YDI9-F1
#
_cell.length_a   1.000
_cell.length_b   1.000
_cell.length_c   1.000
_cell.angle_alpha   90.00
_cell.angle_beta   90.00
_cell.angle_gamma   90.00
#
_symmetry.space_group_name_H-M   'P 1'
#
loop_
_entity.id
_entity.type
_entity.pdbx_description
1 polymer ?
#
loop_
_entity_poly.entity_id
_entity_poly.type
_entity_poly.pdbx_seq_one_letter_code
_entity_poly.pdbx_strand_id
1 'polypeptide(L)'
;LQSPLPPSTPPALVLQADALSGEYRQAITALQVTEVPDDLEPALRELDSSARAIHAAIRQSPDAGFLLSQLQRTYAKRLELTRLAAFERTARPT
;
A
#
# COMPACT_ATOMS: atom_id res chain seq x y z
N LEU A 1 41.93 -14.06 -2.89
CA LEU A 1 40.76 -14.87 -2.47
C LEU A 1 39.64 -13.90 -2.11
N GLN A 2 38.66 -13.71 -3.00
CA GLN A 2 37.49 -12.88 -2.71
C GLN A 2 36.33 -13.82 -2.42
N SER A 3 35.98 -13.95 -1.15
CA SER A 3 34.86 -14.79 -0.72
C SER A 3 33.54 -14.16 -1.20
N PRO A 4 32.64 -14.91 -1.86
CA PRO A 4 31.31 -14.40 -2.17
C PRO A 4 30.57 -14.18 -0.85
N LEU A 5 30.12 -12.94 -0.61
CA LEU A 5 29.20 -12.64 0.50
C LEU A 5 27.92 -13.48 0.27
N PRO A 6 27.38 -14.16 1.31
CA PRO A 6 26.12 -14.89 1.17
C PRO A 6 25.00 -13.90 0.82
N PRO A 7 23.99 -14.30 0.03
CA PRO A 7 22.82 -13.47 -0.18
C PRO A 7 22.15 -13.22 1.18
N SER A 8 22.09 -11.97 1.62
CA SER A 8 21.32 -11.59 2.80
C SER A 8 19.84 -11.81 2.50
N THR A 9 19.26 -12.89 3.03
CA THR A 9 17.82 -13.13 2.95
C THR A 9 17.08 -11.95 3.59
N PRO A 10 16.10 -11.34 2.92
CA PRO A 10 15.36 -10.23 3.48
C PRO A 10 14.60 -10.67 4.75
N PRO A 11 14.43 -9.77 5.74
CA PRO A 11 13.69 -10.09 6.95
C PRO A 11 12.25 -10.51 6.66
N ALA A 12 11.71 -11.45 7.44
CA ALA A 12 10.36 -11.97 7.25
C ALA A 12 9.26 -10.88 7.27
N LEU A 13 9.44 -9.80 8.03
CA LEU A 13 8.49 -8.69 8.07
C LEU A 13 8.46 -7.89 6.76
N VAL A 14 9.62 -7.74 6.10
CA VAL A 14 9.73 -7.08 4.80
C VAL A 14 8.98 -7.89 3.74
N LEU A 15 9.20 -9.22 3.72
CA LEU A 15 8.50 -10.13 2.82
C LEU A 15 6.97 -10.08 3.00
N GLN A 16 6.49 -10.00 4.24
CA GLN A 16 5.06 -9.87 4.53
C GLN A 16 4.50 -8.51 4.06
N ALA A 17 5.24 -7.42 4.25
CA ALA A 17 4.84 -6.10 3.76
C ALA A 17 4.76 -6.06 2.23
N ASP A 18 5.70 -6.71 1.53
CA ASP A 18 5.71 -6.83 0.08
C ASP A 18 4.52 -7.67 -0.42
N ALA A 19 4.24 -8.81 0.22
CA ALA A 19 3.08 -9.64 -0.10
C ALA A 19 1.76 -8.86 0.05
N LEU A 20 1.60 -8.16 1.18
CA LEU A 20 0.43 -7.31 1.44
C LEU A 20 0.28 -6.21 0.38
N SER A 21 1.39 -5.64 -0.08
CA SER A 21 1.40 -4.63 -1.14
C SER A 21 0.96 -5.20 -2.49
N GLY A 22 1.33 -6.45 -2.78
CA GLY A 22 0.89 -7.18 -3.97
C GLY A 22 -0.62 -7.43 -3.97
N GLU A 23 -1.16 -7.97 -2.87
CA GLU A 23 -2.60 -8.20 -2.69
C GLU A 23 -3.39 -6.89 -2.81
N TYR A 24 -2.92 -5.85 -2.14
CA TYR A 24 -3.51 -4.52 -2.20
C TYR A 24 -3.58 -3.98 -3.63
N ARG A 25 -2.47 -4.10 -4.39
CA ARG A 25 -2.40 -3.63 -5.78
C ARG A 25 -3.38 -4.38 -6.67
N GLN A 26 -3.49 -5.69 -6.52
CA GLN A 26 -4.47 -6.49 -7.25
C GLN A 26 -5.90 -6.04 -6.95
N ALA A 27 -6.22 -5.76 -5.69
CA ALA A 27 -7.54 -5.26 -5.29
C ALA A 27 -7.87 -3.90 -5.92
N ILE A 28 -6.91 -2.98 -5.99
CA ILE A 28 -7.09 -1.69 -6.65
C ILE A 28 -7.27 -1.84 -8.16
N THR A 29 -6.43 -2.66 -8.81
CA THR A 29 -6.54 -2.91 -10.25
C THR A 29 -7.91 -3.48 -10.61
N ALA A 30 -8.48 -4.35 -9.77
CA ALA A 30 -9.80 -4.92 -9.97
C ALA A 30 -10.94 -3.88 -9.94
N LEU A 31 -10.76 -2.73 -9.28
CA LEU A 31 -11.75 -1.66 -9.25
C LEU A 31 -11.77 -0.81 -10.53
N GLN A 32 -10.73 -0.89 -11.38
CA GLN A 32 -10.63 -0.19 -12.66
C GLN A 32 -10.95 1.32 -12.59
N VAL A 33 -10.54 1.98 -11.51
CA VAL A 33 -10.74 3.43 -11.33
C VAL A 33 -9.76 4.19 -12.22
N THR A 34 -10.29 4.77 -13.30
CA THR A 34 -9.50 5.57 -14.26
C THR A 34 -9.34 7.03 -13.81
N GLU A 35 -10.32 7.55 -13.06
CA GLU A 35 -10.38 8.94 -12.63
C GLU A 35 -10.82 9.01 -11.17
N VAL A 36 -10.09 9.80 -10.40
CA VAL A 36 -10.32 10.02 -8.97
C VAL A 36 -10.92 11.42 -8.81
N PRO A 37 -12.03 11.58 -8.08
CA PRO A 37 -12.58 12.90 -7.77
C PRO A 37 -11.54 13.81 -7.09
N ASP A 38 -11.50 15.08 -7.47
CA ASP A 38 -10.55 16.07 -6.93
C ASP A 38 -10.60 16.16 -5.39
N ASP A 39 -11.79 16.00 -4.81
CA ASP A 39 -12.00 16.01 -3.35
C ASP A 39 -11.29 14.85 -2.63
N LEU A 40 -11.13 13.70 -3.31
CA LEU A 40 -10.51 12.48 -2.76
C LEU A 40 -9.00 12.39 -3.07
N GLU A 41 -8.55 13.09 -4.10
CA GLU A 41 -7.15 13.15 -4.56
C GLU A 41 -6.14 13.44 -3.43
N PRO A 42 -6.29 14.50 -2.60
CA PRO A 42 -5.33 14.79 -1.54
C PRO A 42 -5.29 13.70 -0.46
N ALA A 43 -6.45 13.12 -0.10
CA ALA A 43 -6.53 12.07 0.89
C ALA A 43 -5.85 10.77 0.40
N LEU A 44 -6.00 10.43 -0.87
CA LEU A 44 -5.33 9.27 -1.46
C LEU A 44 -3.82 9.46 -1.53
N ARG A 45 -3.33 10.64 -1.92
CA ARG A 45 -1.89 10.96 -1.91
C ARG A 45 -1.27 10.83 -0.53
N GLU A 46 -1.97 11.28 0.52
CA GLU A 46 -1.51 11.17 1.89
C GLU A 46 -1.37 9.70 2.34
N LEU A 47 -2.34 8.85 1.96
CA LEU A 47 -2.28 7.42 2.24
C LEU A 47 -1.14 6.72 1.47
N ASP A 48 -0.88 7.11 0.21
CA ASP A 48 0.24 6.60 -0.58
C ASP A 48 1.60 7.05 -0.01
N SER A 49 1.68 8.28 0.51
CA SER A 49 2.85 8.77 1.25
C SER A 49 3.07 7.96 2.53
N SER A 50 2.01 7.76 3.31
CA SER A 50 2.03 6.98 4.54
C SER A 50 2.48 5.54 4.30
N ALA A 51 1.96 4.88 3.25
CA ALA A 51 2.37 3.53 2.89
C ALA A 51 3.87 3.45 2.58
N ARG A 52 4.42 4.41 1.80
CA ARG A 52 5.87 4.49 1.52
C ARG A 52 6.70 4.69 2.79
N ALA A 53 6.24 5.56 3.70
CA ALA A 53 6.92 5.78 4.97
C ALA A 53 6.92 4.53 5.85
N ILE A 54 5.81 3.81 5.94
CA ILE A 54 5.71 2.56 6.70
C ILE A 54 6.62 1.49 6.10
N HIS A 55 6.68 1.35 4.78
CA HIS A 55 7.62 0.46 4.09
C HIS A 55 9.08 0.79 4.39
N ALA A 56 9.43 2.08 4.40
CA ALA A 56 10.77 2.51 4.78
C ALA A 56 11.06 2.19 6.26
N ALA A 57 10.09 2.36 7.15
CA ALA A 57 10.22 2.04 8.57
C ALA A 57 10.39 0.52 8.78
N ILE A 58 9.64 -0.33 8.07
CA ILE A 58 9.75 -1.80 8.16
C ILE A 58 11.14 -2.27 7.73
N ARG A 59 11.73 -1.65 6.69
CA ARG A 59 13.10 -1.95 6.26
C ARG A 59 14.15 -1.50 7.27
N GLN A 60 13.89 -0.46 8.05
CA GLN A 60 14.79 0.04 9.09
C GLN A 60 14.65 -0.73 10.41
N SER A 61 13.44 -1.20 10.74
CA SER A 61 13.09 -1.88 11.98
C SER A 61 12.25 -3.13 11.67
N PRO A 62 12.89 -4.22 11.21
CA PRO A 62 12.20 -5.45 10.78
C PRO A 62 11.55 -6.25 11.91
N ASP A 63 11.73 -5.82 13.15
CA ASP A 63 11.18 -6.36 14.40
C ASP A 63 9.92 -5.60 14.87
N ALA A 64 9.60 -4.46 14.26
CA ALA A 64 8.45 -3.63 14.62
C ALA A 64 7.13 -4.17 14.01
N GLY A 65 6.61 -5.26 14.56
CA GLY A 65 5.39 -5.92 14.07
C GLY A 65 4.15 -5.02 13.96
N PHE A 66 4.05 -3.97 14.77
CA PHE A 66 2.95 -3.00 14.69
C PHE A 66 2.88 -2.25 13.35
N LEU A 67 4.02 -2.10 12.65
CA LEU A 67 4.08 -1.43 11.35
C LEU A 67 3.32 -2.21 10.28
N LEU A 68 3.26 -3.55 10.38
CA LEU A 68 2.46 -4.36 9.46
C LEU A 68 0.96 -4.10 9.65
N SER A 69 0.49 -4.04 10.89
CA SER A 69 -0.89 -3.66 11.20
C SER A 69 -1.20 -2.23 10.77
N GLN A 70 -0.23 -1.31 10.90
CA GLN A 70 -0.38 0.05 10.41
C GLN A 70 -0.49 0.09 8.88
N LEU A 71 0.36 -0.65 8.17
CA LEU A 71 0.33 -0.78 6.71
C LEU A 71 -1.02 -1.32 6.23
N GLN A 72 -1.53 -2.36 6.88
CA GLN A 72 -2.84 -2.94 6.57
C GLN A 72 -3.98 -1.93 6.73
N ARG A 73 -3.98 -1.13 7.81
CA ARG A 73 -4.98 -0.07 8.02
C ARG A 73 -4.89 1.01 6.94
N THR A 74 -3.68 1.43 6.56
CA THR A 74 -3.46 2.40 5.47
C THR A 74 -4.02 1.88 4.14
N TYR A 75 -3.73 0.62 3.79
CA TYR A 75 -4.26 0.02 2.57
C TYR A 75 -5.78 -0.18 2.60
N ALA A 76 -6.33 -0.61 3.73
CA ALA A 76 -7.78 -0.73 3.89
C ALA A 76 -8.46 0.63 3.65
N LYS A 77 -7.92 1.72 4.22
CA LYS A 77 -8.49 3.06 4.06
C LYS A 77 -8.38 3.55 2.62
N ARG A 78 -7.24 3.35 1.97
CA ARG A 78 -7.07 3.74 0.56
C ARG A 78 -8.02 2.96 -0.35
N LEU A 79 -8.19 1.68 -0.10
CA LEU A 79 -9.11 0.83 -0.86
C LEU A 79 -10.57 1.27 -0.67
N GLU A 80 -10.97 1.63 0.55
CA GLU A 80 -12.29 2.22 0.83
C GLU A 80 -12.52 3.50 0.02
N LEU A 81 -11.59 4.46 0.04
CA LEU A 81 -11.71 5.70 -0.73
C LEU A 81 -11.72 5.45 -2.24
N THR A 82 -10.96 4.46 -2.72
CA THR A 82 -10.97 4.08 -4.14
C THR A 82 -12.32 3.48 -4.55
N ARG A 83 -12.95 2.68 -3.68
CA ARG A 83 -14.32 2.19 -3.91
C ARG A 83 -15.34 3.32 -3.89
N LEU A 84 -15.20 4.29 -3.00
CA LEU A 84 -16.05 5.48 -2.97
C LEU A 84 -15.94 6.26 -4.28
N ALA A 85 -14.73 6.51 -4.77
CA ALA A 85 -14.49 7.13 -6.07
C ALA A 85 -15.18 6.37 -7.22
N ALA A 86 -15.09 5.03 -7.22
CA ALA A 86 -15.77 4.18 -8.20
C ALA A 86 -17.30 4.32 -8.12
N PHE A 87 -17.86 4.37 -6.90
CA PHE A 87 -19.29 4.51 -6.67
C PHE A 87 -19.81 5.90 -7.08
N GLU A 88 -19.14 6.99 -6.71
CA GLU A 88 -19.54 8.35 -7.07
C GLU A 88 -19.59 8.54 -8.59
N ARG A 89 -18.70 7.89 -9.33
CA ARG A 89 -18.77 7.86 -10.80
C ARG A 89 -20.05 7.21 -11.31
N THR A 90 -20.46 6.08 -10.74
CA THR A 90 -21.72 5.42 -11.15
C THR A 90 -22.96 6.23 -10.78
N ALA A 91 -22.90 7.03 -9.73
CA ALA A 91 -24.01 7.87 -9.27
C ALA A 91 -24.18 9.17 -10.08
N ARG A 92 -23.16 9.59 -10.83
CA ARG A 92 -23.18 10.79 -11.67
C ARG A 92 -23.12 10.40 -13.15
N PRO A 93 -24.25 9.98 -13.77
CA PRO A 93 -24.27 9.76 -15.20
C PRO A 93 -24.10 11.11 -15.93
N THR A 94 -23.12 11.19 -16.83
CA THR A 94 -23.01 12.24 -17.86
C THR A 94 -24.22 12.26 -18.76
#